data_AF-A0A7G3ZZ94-F1
#
_entry.id   AF-A0A7G3ZZ94-F1
#
_cell.length_a   1.000
_cell.length_b   1.000
_cell.length_c   1.000
_cell.angle_alpha   90.00
_cell.angle_beta   90.00
_cell.angle_gamma   90.00
#
_symmetry.space_group_name_H-M   'P 1'
#
loop_
_entity.id
_entity.type
_entity.pdbx_description
1 polymer ?
#
loop_
_entity_poly.entity_id
_entity_poly.type
_entity_poly.pdbx_seq_one_letter_code
_entity_poly.pdbx_strand_id
1 'polypeptide(L)'
;MPSLRQALYNILKSRRFLDQFSEQEQERILQNYRDSIGLTQNLTFGAEALKAHADKRLQNSSGFTTKVGPNEEDTFAKLIQGDNPPEKQEVRTAFENLLKPKEFYTDAQETYKDSMEFFKKRINQIPELTVDKTRGYLEQINQRGRKAIEAQQKKELEDFKAALDSTLPGALSEKIKKALGKTTEEVETIKKDLIAEMEKKHAEQLSAFNDSAKENLTILDKASALENKRVIFSGMLESWQDQLSASDRDRMDKEMERAREENRKKRGITLPERNTTAYVDFENQTISAIDPNDLDFIISLSGSEIKQQKGTKEGEPGIWTVEMSSRIFSPFYYLSNKENPKVDMLTMAQAVRASGFDSITMTINFDDKKTLKDRAKQAYEAALEAGFDPAPLPGQEKVDEKERKKGIHLIDKSTGKEIDPRDIFSAKELQMLHEKAAQRRQKLSELVKEEPKKEPPEVTTRQFREEIDKGRIQAKMTGKTKEEIEAEEQKISRKEAEREQEIQGILGH
;
A
#
# COMPACT_ATOMS: atom_id res chain seq x y z
N MET A 1 17.91 -0.16 -19.04
CA MET A 1 17.19 0.99 -19.62
C MET A 1 16.69 1.86 -18.47
N PRO A 2 16.73 3.19 -18.55
CA PRO A 2 16.02 4.04 -17.59
C PRO A 2 14.52 3.74 -17.65
N SER A 3 13.83 3.74 -16.51
CA SER A 3 12.37 3.51 -16.47
C SER A 3 11.60 4.70 -17.07
N LEU A 4 10.36 4.47 -17.52
CA LEU A 4 9.46 5.49 -18.10
C LEU A 4 9.45 6.85 -17.34
N ARG A 5 9.38 6.79 -16.01
CA ARG A 5 9.45 7.94 -15.08
C ARG A 5 10.80 8.68 -15.06
N GLN A 6 11.89 7.97 -15.36
CA GLN A 6 13.27 8.49 -15.33
C GLN A 6 13.62 9.24 -16.63
N ALA A 7 12.88 9.01 -17.72
CA ALA A 7 12.85 9.89 -18.89
C ALA A 7 12.07 11.19 -18.60
N LEU A 8 10.91 11.09 -17.92
CA LEU A 8 10.12 12.23 -17.42
C LEU A 8 10.98 13.20 -16.58
N TYR A 9 11.83 12.64 -15.72
CA TYR A 9 12.79 13.36 -14.89
C TYR A 9 13.88 14.10 -15.69
N ASN A 10 14.42 13.49 -16.76
CA ASN A 10 15.41 14.15 -17.61
C ASN A 10 14.84 15.37 -18.35
N ILE A 11 13.52 15.39 -18.61
CA ILE A 11 12.81 16.54 -19.16
C ILE A 11 12.65 17.64 -18.09
N LEU A 12 12.26 17.29 -16.86
CA LEU A 12 12.18 18.23 -15.73
C LEU A 12 13.55 18.81 -15.32
N LYS A 13 14.65 18.04 -15.47
CA LYS A 13 16.03 18.49 -15.21
C LYS A 13 16.76 19.09 -16.40
N SER A 14 16.10 19.32 -17.53
CA SER A 14 16.66 20.18 -18.58
C SER A 14 16.94 21.56 -17.98
N ARG A 15 18.19 22.03 -18.09
CA ARG A 15 18.66 23.31 -17.52
C ARG A 15 17.88 24.54 -18.01
N ARG A 16 17.00 24.40 -19.01
CA ARG A 16 16.13 25.47 -19.53
C ARG A 16 14.78 25.59 -18.77
N PHE A 17 14.44 24.65 -17.89
CA PHE A 17 13.16 24.62 -17.14
C PHE A 17 13.30 24.84 -15.63
N LEU A 18 14.45 24.55 -15.02
CA LEU A 18 14.66 24.73 -13.58
C LEU A 18 14.60 26.21 -13.13
N ASP A 19 14.81 27.16 -14.05
CA ASP A 19 14.78 28.60 -13.76
C ASP A 19 13.36 29.21 -13.77
N GLN A 20 12.31 28.45 -14.13
CA GLN A 20 10.94 28.99 -14.29
C GLN A 20 10.03 28.81 -13.07
N PHE A 21 10.38 27.92 -12.14
CA PHE A 21 9.57 27.63 -10.95
C PHE A 21 10.45 27.65 -9.70
N SER A 22 10.01 28.35 -8.65
CA SER A 22 10.67 28.31 -7.35
C SER A 22 10.67 26.88 -6.77
N GLU A 23 11.64 26.56 -5.92
CA GLU A 23 11.69 25.24 -5.24
C GLU A 23 10.38 24.93 -4.49
N GLN A 24 9.72 25.94 -3.92
CA GLN A 24 8.43 25.83 -3.25
C GLN A 24 7.30 25.46 -4.22
N GLU A 25 7.31 26.02 -5.42
CA GLU A 25 6.33 25.70 -6.47
C GLU A 25 6.52 24.27 -6.98
N GLN A 26 7.77 23.85 -7.18
CA GLN A 26 8.13 22.49 -7.60
C GLN A 26 7.69 21.47 -6.53
N GLU A 27 7.96 21.71 -5.24
CA GLU A 27 7.52 20.82 -4.16
C GLU A 27 5.98 20.76 -4.04
N ARG A 28 5.28 21.90 -4.18
CA ARG A 28 3.81 21.96 -4.20
C ARG A 28 3.23 21.11 -5.34
N ILE A 29 3.82 21.20 -6.53
CA ILE A 29 3.44 20.43 -7.71
C ILE A 29 3.63 18.92 -7.49
N LEU A 30 4.79 18.52 -6.97
CA LEU A 30 5.09 17.12 -6.66
C LEU A 30 4.17 16.58 -5.56
N GLN A 31 3.85 17.42 -4.56
CA GLN A 31 2.93 17.05 -3.49
C GLN A 31 1.50 16.82 -4.01
N ASN A 32 0.96 17.72 -4.82
CA ASN A 32 -0.36 17.56 -5.44
C ASN A 32 -0.45 16.26 -6.26
N TYR A 33 0.61 15.88 -6.98
CA TYR A 33 0.66 14.60 -7.69
C TYR A 33 0.59 13.41 -6.73
N ARG A 34 1.40 13.42 -5.66
CA ARG A 34 1.40 12.37 -4.63
C ARG A 34 0.05 12.26 -3.93
N ASP A 35 -0.57 13.38 -3.55
CA ASP A 35 -1.91 13.42 -2.98
C ASP A 35 -2.95 12.80 -3.93
N SER A 36 -2.86 13.08 -5.24
CA SER A 36 -3.76 12.51 -6.25
C SER A 36 -3.69 10.98 -6.38
N ILE A 37 -2.63 10.34 -5.89
CA ILE A 37 -2.47 8.87 -5.85
C ILE A 37 -2.56 8.31 -4.41
N GLY A 38 -2.98 9.13 -3.44
CA GLY A 38 -3.15 8.73 -2.04
C GLY A 38 -1.85 8.71 -1.22
N LEU A 39 -0.74 9.25 -1.73
CA LEU A 39 0.56 9.33 -1.05
C LEU A 39 0.74 10.66 -0.31
N THR A 40 -0.17 10.99 0.60
CA THR A 40 -0.19 12.30 1.25
C THR A 40 0.98 12.54 2.21
N GLN A 41 1.33 13.82 2.43
CA GLN A 41 2.40 14.22 3.35
C GLN A 41 2.20 13.74 4.80
N ASN A 42 0.95 13.43 5.18
CA ASN A 42 0.58 12.96 6.52
C ASN A 42 0.79 11.44 6.70
N LEU A 43 1.26 10.71 5.69
CA LEU A 43 1.53 9.28 5.80
C LEU A 43 2.74 8.99 6.69
N THR A 44 2.46 8.59 7.93
CA THR A 44 3.46 8.09 8.87
C THR A 44 3.86 6.66 8.51
N PHE A 45 4.66 6.50 7.46
CA PHE A 45 5.37 5.25 7.20
C PHE A 45 6.18 4.87 8.45
N GLY A 46 5.97 3.64 8.93
CA GLY A 46 6.34 3.14 10.28
C GLY A 46 7.84 3.07 10.59
N ALA A 47 8.54 4.20 10.51
CA ALA A 47 9.96 4.33 10.85
C ALA A 47 10.28 3.91 12.30
N GLU A 48 9.27 3.96 13.17
CA GLU A 48 9.37 3.50 14.55
C GLU A 48 8.99 2.02 14.74
N ALA A 49 8.63 1.23 13.72
CA ALA A 49 8.18 -0.14 13.89
C ALA A 49 9.21 -1.03 14.60
N LEU A 50 10.49 -0.96 14.21
CA LEU A 50 11.58 -1.69 14.86
C LEU A 50 11.94 -1.14 16.26
N LYS A 51 11.71 0.16 16.49
CA LYS A 51 11.87 0.79 17.81
C LYS A 51 10.74 0.37 18.76
N ALA A 52 9.49 0.38 18.31
CA ALA A 52 8.34 -0.10 19.06
C ALA A 52 8.44 -1.61 19.38
N HIS A 53 9.10 -2.40 18.52
CA HIS A 53 9.52 -3.76 18.84
C HIS A 53 10.54 -3.77 19.99
N ALA A 54 11.60 -2.96 19.91
CA ALA A 54 12.63 -2.85 20.96
C ALA A 54 12.08 -2.44 22.33
N ASP A 55 11.20 -1.43 22.34
CA ASP A 55 10.56 -0.88 23.54
C ASP A 55 9.61 -1.89 24.20
N LYS A 56 9.03 -2.82 23.42
CA LYS A 56 8.13 -3.90 23.88
C LYS A 56 8.82 -5.26 24.06
N ARG A 57 10.13 -5.36 23.83
CA ARG A 57 10.91 -6.59 23.98
C ARG A 57 10.94 -7.02 25.45
N LEU A 58 11.16 -8.31 25.72
CA LEU A 58 11.52 -8.76 27.06
C LEU A 58 12.92 -8.19 27.39
N GLN A 59 13.01 -7.30 28.38
CA GLN A 59 14.28 -6.65 28.76
C GLN A 59 14.92 -7.26 30.00
N ASN A 60 14.12 -7.86 30.88
CA ASN A 60 14.53 -8.40 32.17
C ASN A 60 13.48 -9.39 32.70
N SER A 61 13.67 -9.88 33.92
CA SER A 61 12.79 -10.84 34.55
C SER A 61 11.40 -10.30 34.94
N SER A 62 11.16 -8.98 34.92
CA SER A 62 9.83 -8.42 35.25
C SER A 62 8.84 -8.52 34.09
N GLY A 63 9.30 -8.85 32.87
CA GLY A 63 8.44 -9.10 31.72
C GLY A 63 7.71 -10.44 31.72
N PHE A 64 8.04 -11.34 32.66
CA PHE A 64 7.47 -12.70 32.75
C PHE A 64 6.26 -12.75 33.68
N THR A 65 5.13 -13.17 33.13
CA THR A 65 3.84 -13.35 33.81
C THR A 65 3.54 -14.81 34.20
N THR A 66 4.45 -15.73 33.90
CA THR A 66 4.46 -17.14 34.34
C THR A 66 4.02 -17.27 35.80
N LYS A 67 2.94 -18.02 36.06
CA LYS A 67 2.41 -18.31 37.41
C LYS A 67 3.28 -19.36 38.11
N VAL A 68 3.62 -19.14 39.37
CA VAL A 68 4.52 -20.00 40.16
C VAL A 68 3.89 -20.32 41.52
N GLY A 69 2.80 -21.09 41.49
CA GLY A 69 2.09 -21.50 42.70
C GLY A 69 0.58 -21.68 42.47
N PRO A 70 -0.18 -22.01 43.54
CA PRO A 70 -1.63 -22.17 43.47
C PRO A 70 -2.40 -20.84 43.38
N ASN A 71 -1.79 -19.72 43.81
CA ASN A 71 -2.42 -18.40 43.71
C ASN A 71 -2.12 -17.80 42.33
N GLU A 72 -3.15 -17.27 41.66
CA GLU A 72 -2.98 -16.66 40.34
C GLU A 72 -2.11 -15.40 40.34
N GLU A 73 -1.94 -14.77 41.51
CA GLU A 73 -1.13 -13.57 41.67
C GLU A 73 0.37 -13.83 41.83
N ASP A 74 0.79 -15.06 42.15
CA ASP A 74 2.19 -15.43 42.44
C ASP A 74 3.00 -15.65 41.15
N THR A 75 3.16 -14.60 40.36
CA THR A 75 3.96 -14.62 39.13
C THR A 75 5.46 -14.67 39.42
N PHE A 76 6.25 -15.34 38.55
CA PHE A 76 7.71 -15.40 38.62
C PHE A 76 8.36 -14.03 38.85
N ALA A 77 7.96 -13.02 38.07
CA ALA A 77 8.42 -11.63 38.19
C ALA A 77 8.24 -11.01 39.59
N LYS A 78 7.18 -11.38 40.33
CA LYS A 78 6.94 -10.91 41.71
C LYS A 78 7.75 -11.71 42.72
N LEU A 79 7.80 -13.04 42.61
CA LEU A 79 8.47 -13.89 43.60
C LEU A 79 9.98 -13.62 43.68
N ILE A 80 10.61 -13.25 42.56
CA ILE A 80 12.04 -12.87 42.50
C ILE A 80 12.31 -11.39 42.85
N GLN A 81 11.32 -10.64 43.38
CA GLN A 81 11.55 -9.27 43.87
C GLN A 81 12.23 -9.27 45.25
N GLY A 82 12.98 -8.19 45.51
CA GLY A 82 13.77 -7.99 46.72
C GLY A 82 15.09 -8.77 46.72
N ASP A 83 16.00 -8.40 47.62
CA ASP A 83 17.39 -8.90 47.61
C ASP A 83 17.62 -10.04 48.62
N ASN A 84 16.55 -10.56 49.21
CA ASN A 84 16.59 -11.66 50.17
C ASN A 84 15.70 -12.84 49.69
N PRO A 85 16.27 -14.05 49.48
CA PRO A 85 17.70 -14.38 49.55
C PRO A 85 18.51 -13.75 48.39
N PRO A 86 19.84 -13.61 48.52
CA PRO A 86 20.70 -12.95 47.52
C PRO A 86 20.56 -13.51 46.10
N GLU A 87 20.26 -14.81 45.97
CA GLU A 87 20.02 -15.47 44.68
C GLU A 87 18.90 -14.82 43.87
N LYS A 88 17.94 -14.12 44.50
CA LYS A 88 16.94 -13.32 43.76
C LYS A 88 17.57 -12.20 42.94
N GLN A 89 18.49 -11.45 43.54
CA GLN A 89 19.22 -10.39 42.84
C GLN A 89 20.06 -11.00 41.71
N GLU A 90 20.76 -12.12 41.97
CA GLU A 90 21.52 -12.82 40.94
C GLU A 90 20.65 -13.32 39.77
N VAL A 91 19.44 -13.82 40.04
CA VAL A 91 18.48 -14.22 39.00
C VAL A 91 18.05 -13.02 38.16
N ARG A 92 17.66 -11.90 38.78
CA ARG A 92 17.29 -10.68 38.04
C ARG A 92 18.43 -10.17 37.14
N THR A 93 19.64 -10.08 37.70
CA THR A 93 20.85 -9.67 36.96
C THR A 93 21.21 -10.65 35.84
N ALA A 94 21.01 -11.96 36.02
CA ALA A 94 21.22 -12.92 34.96
C ALA A 94 20.22 -12.75 33.80
N PHE A 95 18.94 -12.53 34.10
CA PHE A 95 17.92 -12.25 33.08
C PHE A 95 18.20 -10.94 32.32
N GLU A 96 18.59 -9.87 33.01
CA GLU A 96 18.98 -8.60 32.39
C GLU A 96 20.18 -8.76 31.42
N ASN A 97 21.16 -9.59 31.77
CA ASN A 97 22.31 -9.86 30.92
C ASN A 97 21.99 -10.77 29.73
N LEU A 98 21.17 -11.81 29.93
CA LEU A 98 20.74 -12.73 28.86
C LEU A 98 19.87 -12.01 27.83
N LEU A 99 18.96 -11.18 28.30
CA LEU A 99 18.04 -10.37 27.48
C LEU A 99 18.66 -9.03 27.05
N LYS A 100 19.96 -8.81 27.21
CA LYS A 100 20.60 -7.61 26.68
C LYS A 100 20.61 -7.66 25.13
N PRO A 101 20.26 -6.57 24.43
CA PRO A 101 20.38 -6.51 22.97
C PRO A 101 21.80 -6.87 22.53
N LYS A 102 21.95 -7.69 21.48
CA LYS A 102 23.26 -7.93 20.86
C LYS A 102 23.65 -6.72 20.00
N GLU A 103 24.94 -6.60 19.69
CA GLU A 103 25.48 -5.48 18.91
C GLU A 103 24.85 -5.44 17.50
N PHE A 104 24.81 -6.58 16.78
CA PHE A 104 24.19 -6.68 15.46
C PHE A 104 22.74 -6.16 15.39
N TYR A 105 21.96 -6.37 16.46
CA TYR A 105 20.56 -5.96 16.54
C TYR A 105 20.43 -4.47 16.86
N THR A 106 21.31 -3.93 17.71
CA THR A 106 21.38 -2.48 17.98
C THR A 106 21.81 -1.71 16.72
N ASP A 107 22.80 -2.22 16.00
CA ASP A 107 23.22 -1.68 14.69
C ASP A 107 22.11 -1.79 13.64
N ALA A 108 21.33 -2.86 13.66
CA ALA A 108 20.17 -3.02 12.78
C ALA A 108 19.03 -2.03 13.10
N GLN A 109 18.85 -1.64 14.38
CA GLN A 109 17.89 -0.58 14.76
C GLN A 109 18.28 0.78 14.19
N GLU A 110 19.54 1.19 14.34
CA GLU A 110 20.04 2.44 13.74
C GLU A 110 19.93 2.38 12.22
N THR A 111 20.37 1.28 11.60
CA THR A 111 20.29 1.07 10.14
C THR A 111 18.85 1.13 9.63
N TYR A 112 17.89 0.54 10.34
CA TYR A 112 16.46 0.59 9.96
C TYR A 112 15.91 2.02 10.07
N LYS A 113 16.17 2.73 11.17
CA LYS A 113 15.75 4.12 11.38
C LYS A 113 16.26 5.01 10.25
N ASP A 114 17.57 4.96 10.01
CA ASP A 114 18.23 5.70 8.94
C ASP A 114 17.65 5.37 7.56
N SER A 115 17.44 4.07 7.28
CA SER A 115 16.91 3.62 5.99
C SER A 115 15.46 4.07 5.80
N MET A 116 14.68 4.14 6.88
CA MET A 116 13.32 4.68 6.85
C MET A 116 13.30 6.22 6.70
N GLU A 117 14.29 6.94 7.22
CA GLU A 117 14.48 8.38 6.95
C GLU A 117 14.88 8.62 5.48
N PHE A 118 15.79 7.81 4.92
CA PHE A 118 16.12 7.82 3.50
C PHE A 118 14.91 7.47 2.63
N PHE A 119 14.14 6.45 3.01
CA PHE A 119 12.91 6.04 2.33
C PHE A 119 11.85 7.16 2.32
N LYS A 120 11.67 7.89 3.42
CA LYS A 120 10.81 9.09 3.44
C LYS A 120 11.26 10.15 2.43
N LYS A 121 12.58 10.39 2.31
CA LYS A 121 13.13 11.27 1.26
C LYS A 121 12.87 10.72 -0.16
N ARG A 122 12.93 9.40 -0.35
CA ARG A 122 12.64 8.73 -1.64
C ARG A 122 11.15 8.77 -2.02
N ILE A 123 10.22 8.69 -1.07
CA ILE A 123 8.78 8.92 -1.33
C ILE A 123 8.56 10.32 -1.90
N ASN A 124 9.21 11.34 -1.33
CA ASN A 124 9.10 12.72 -1.81
C ASN A 124 9.77 12.95 -3.18
N GLN A 125 10.50 11.96 -3.70
CA GLN A 125 10.99 11.99 -5.08
C GLN A 125 9.97 11.42 -6.08
N ILE A 126 8.86 10.80 -5.65
CA ILE A 126 7.79 10.40 -6.58
C ILE A 126 7.29 11.67 -7.33
N PRO A 127 7.31 11.69 -8.68
CA PRO A 127 7.38 10.54 -9.59
C PRO A 127 8.76 10.13 -10.16
N GLU A 128 9.90 10.71 -9.81
CA GLU A 128 11.26 10.28 -10.27
C GLU A 128 11.49 8.77 -10.06
N LEU A 129 11.13 8.25 -8.89
CA LEU A 129 11.06 6.82 -8.59
C LEU A 129 9.65 6.30 -8.83
N THR A 130 9.49 5.09 -9.40
CA THR A 130 8.17 4.43 -9.52
C THR A 130 7.63 4.06 -8.13
N VAL A 131 6.30 3.94 -7.99
CA VAL A 131 5.69 3.44 -6.75
C VAL A 131 6.20 2.03 -6.44
N ASP A 132 6.41 1.18 -7.46
CA ASP A 132 6.94 -0.17 -7.28
C ASP A 132 8.43 -0.23 -6.86
N LYS A 133 9.29 0.67 -7.37
CA LYS A 133 10.67 0.82 -6.88
C LYS A 133 10.66 1.27 -5.42
N THR A 134 9.80 2.23 -5.10
CA THR A 134 9.60 2.75 -3.74
C THR A 134 9.15 1.63 -2.79
N ARG A 135 8.19 0.81 -3.23
CA ARG A 135 7.75 -0.42 -2.55
C ARG A 135 8.88 -1.43 -2.37
N GLY A 136 9.72 -1.63 -3.38
CA GLY A 136 10.90 -2.50 -3.34
C GLY A 136 11.92 -2.09 -2.27
N TYR A 137 12.21 -0.79 -2.13
CA TYR A 137 13.06 -0.31 -1.02
C TYR A 137 12.42 -0.59 0.34
N LEU A 138 11.14 -0.25 0.53
CA LEU A 138 10.44 -0.49 1.80
C LEU A 138 10.40 -1.98 2.18
N GLU A 139 10.18 -2.86 1.20
CA GLU A 139 10.21 -4.30 1.38
C GLU A 139 11.59 -4.78 1.84
N GLN A 140 12.68 -4.31 1.24
CA GLN A 140 14.04 -4.64 1.69
C GLN A 140 14.37 -4.11 3.09
N ILE A 141 13.92 -2.89 3.44
CA ILE A 141 14.11 -2.31 4.77
C ILE A 141 13.37 -3.14 5.83
N ASN A 142 12.12 -3.53 5.54
CA ASN A 142 11.32 -4.38 6.42
C ASN A 142 11.88 -5.80 6.52
N GLN A 143 12.38 -6.41 5.43
CA GLN A 143 13.03 -7.72 5.47
C GLN A 143 14.32 -7.69 6.31
N ARG A 144 15.17 -6.66 6.20
CA ARG A 144 16.36 -6.49 7.04
C ARG A 144 15.99 -6.32 8.52
N GLY A 145 15.00 -5.49 8.83
CA GLY A 145 14.48 -5.34 10.19
C GLY A 145 13.94 -6.65 10.77
N ARG A 146 13.14 -7.39 9.99
CA ARG A 146 12.59 -8.69 10.37
C ARG A 146 13.69 -9.72 10.67
N LYS A 147 14.69 -9.88 9.79
CA LYS A 147 15.80 -10.82 9.99
C LYS A 147 16.63 -10.49 11.24
N ALA A 148 16.81 -9.20 11.54
CA ALA A 148 17.47 -8.79 12.78
C ALA A 148 16.65 -9.13 14.03
N ILE A 149 15.32 -8.97 14.00
CA ILE A 149 14.43 -9.45 15.07
C ILE A 149 14.56 -10.97 15.24
N GLU A 150 14.42 -11.73 14.15
CA GLU A 150 14.44 -13.19 14.18
C GLU A 150 15.80 -13.73 14.70
N ALA A 151 16.92 -13.13 14.28
CA ALA A 151 18.25 -13.48 14.79
C ALA A 151 18.43 -13.12 16.28
N GLN A 152 17.98 -11.94 16.72
CA GLN A 152 18.03 -11.54 18.13
C GLN A 152 17.18 -12.48 18.99
N GLN A 153 15.94 -12.75 18.58
CA GLN A 153 15.00 -13.64 19.27
C GLN A 153 15.50 -15.08 19.33
N LYS A 154 16.11 -15.59 18.25
CA LYS A 154 16.73 -16.92 18.22
C LYS A 154 17.92 -16.99 19.17
N LYS A 155 18.81 -15.99 19.12
CA LYS A 155 20.02 -15.96 19.96
C LYS A 155 19.69 -15.80 21.45
N GLU A 156 18.71 -14.96 21.79
CA GLU A 156 18.18 -14.86 23.15
C GLU A 156 17.62 -16.20 23.63
N LEU A 157 16.83 -16.90 22.80
CA LEU A 157 16.24 -18.19 23.16
C LEU A 157 17.29 -19.29 23.35
N GLU A 158 18.34 -19.32 22.51
CA GLU A 158 19.48 -20.22 22.65
C GLU A 158 20.27 -19.95 23.94
N ASP A 159 20.65 -18.69 24.18
CA ASP A 159 21.40 -18.28 25.37
C ASP A 159 20.57 -18.51 26.65
N PHE A 160 19.26 -18.29 26.60
CA PHE A 160 18.32 -18.52 27.71
C PHE A 160 18.15 -20.02 28.01
N LYS A 161 17.96 -20.85 26.98
CA LYS A 161 17.89 -22.32 27.13
C LYS A 161 19.19 -22.89 27.69
N ALA A 162 20.34 -22.41 27.23
CA ALA A 162 21.65 -22.82 27.75
C ALA A 162 21.84 -22.39 29.22
N ALA A 163 21.45 -21.17 29.60
CA ALA A 163 21.54 -20.70 30.98
C ALA A 163 20.63 -21.48 31.95
N LEU A 164 19.47 -21.96 31.47
CA LEU A 164 18.51 -22.80 32.19
C LEU A 164 18.81 -24.31 32.10
N ASP A 165 19.93 -24.74 31.51
CA ASP A 165 20.34 -26.14 31.53
C ASP A 165 20.75 -26.54 32.96
N SER A 166 20.10 -27.55 33.56
CA SER A 166 20.41 -28.04 34.91
C SER A 166 21.67 -28.92 34.96
N THR A 167 22.23 -29.32 33.81
CA THR A 167 23.45 -30.12 33.73
C THR A 167 24.74 -29.28 33.90
N LEU A 168 24.65 -27.95 33.77
CA LEU A 168 25.80 -27.05 33.88
C LEU A 168 26.08 -26.62 35.34
N PRO A 169 27.33 -26.75 35.84
CA PRO A 169 27.70 -26.25 37.16
C PRO A 169 27.48 -24.74 37.30
N GLY A 170 26.73 -24.32 38.33
CA GLY A 170 26.42 -22.90 38.57
C GLY A 170 25.31 -22.32 37.70
N ALA A 171 24.55 -23.17 36.98
CA ALA A 171 23.44 -22.76 36.13
C ALA A 171 22.39 -21.88 36.83
N LEU A 172 21.72 -21.04 36.05
CA LEU A 172 20.63 -20.18 36.50
C LEU A 172 19.49 -20.99 37.15
N SER A 173 19.31 -22.23 36.68
CA SER A 173 18.52 -23.31 37.29
C SER A 173 18.60 -23.39 38.82
N GLU A 174 19.82 -23.53 39.36
CA GLU A 174 20.03 -23.71 40.80
C GLU A 174 19.86 -22.38 41.55
N LYS A 175 20.10 -21.24 40.89
CA LYS A 175 19.81 -19.91 41.46
C LYS A 175 18.30 -19.68 41.58
N ILE A 176 17.52 -20.02 40.55
CA ILE A 176 16.05 -19.97 40.57
C ILE A 176 15.49 -20.86 41.68
N LYS A 177 15.99 -22.11 41.79
CA LYS A 177 15.62 -23.07 42.83
C LYS A 177 15.79 -22.51 44.25
N LYS A 178 16.95 -21.92 44.53
CA LYS A 178 17.25 -21.28 45.82
C LYS A 178 16.43 -20.00 46.04
N ALA A 179 16.34 -19.13 45.04
CA ALA A 179 15.62 -17.86 45.09
C ALA A 179 14.12 -18.02 45.38
N LEU A 180 13.52 -19.14 44.93
CA LEU A 180 12.10 -19.46 45.09
C LEU A 180 11.82 -20.49 46.20
N GLY A 181 12.85 -21.13 46.77
CA GLY A 181 12.68 -22.20 47.77
C GLY A 181 11.97 -23.44 47.23
N LYS A 182 12.18 -23.77 45.94
CA LYS A 182 11.43 -24.79 45.20
C LYS A 182 12.16 -26.12 45.06
N THR A 183 11.40 -27.20 44.85
CA THR A 183 11.97 -28.51 44.50
C THR A 183 12.54 -28.52 43.08
N THR A 184 13.43 -29.47 42.77
CA THR A 184 13.99 -29.61 41.41
C THR A 184 12.89 -29.82 40.36
N GLU A 185 11.85 -30.61 40.67
CA GLU A 185 10.73 -30.92 39.76
C GLU A 185 9.85 -29.70 39.47
N GLU A 186 9.54 -28.89 40.49
CA GLU A 186 8.87 -27.60 40.30
C GLU A 186 9.71 -26.65 39.45
N VAL A 187 11.03 -26.60 39.65
CA VAL A 187 11.93 -25.73 38.87
C VAL A 187 12.00 -26.15 37.41
N GLU A 188 12.04 -27.45 37.10
CA GLU A 188 11.96 -27.93 35.71
C GLU A 188 10.61 -27.61 35.03
N THR A 189 9.54 -27.46 35.81
CA THR A 189 8.24 -26.97 35.29
C THR A 189 8.31 -25.46 35.03
N ILE A 190 8.78 -24.67 35.99
CA ILE A 190 8.95 -23.21 35.87
C ILE A 190 9.83 -22.86 34.66
N LYS A 191 10.92 -23.60 34.41
CA LYS A 191 11.77 -23.41 33.23
C LYS A 191 11.00 -23.57 31.91
N LYS A 192 10.19 -24.63 31.79
CA LYS A 192 9.39 -24.90 30.58
C LYS A 192 8.39 -23.79 30.34
N ASP A 193 7.73 -23.33 31.40
CA ASP A 193 6.76 -22.24 31.32
C ASP A 193 7.41 -20.90 30.94
N LEU A 194 8.59 -20.58 31.51
CA LEU A 194 9.37 -19.40 31.13
C LEU A 194 9.84 -19.45 29.67
N ILE A 195 10.29 -20.61 29.19
CA ILE A 195 10.68 -20.82 27.79
C ILE A 195 9.46 -20.65 26.87
N ALA A 196 8.31 -21.25 27.21
CA ALA A 196 7.08 -21.14 26.43
C ALA A 196 6.52 -19.69 26.43
N GLU A 197 6.62 -18.97 27.54
CA GLU A 197 6.26 -17.55 27.61
C GLU A 197 7.19 -16.70 26.73
N MET A 198 8.49 -16.96 26.74
CA MET A 198 9.47 -16.28 25.89
C MET A 198 9.20 -16.52 24.40
N GLU A 199 8.99 -17.78 23.99
CA GLU A 199 8.62 -18.14 22.61
C GLU A 199 7.32 -17.47 22.17
N LYS A 200 6.30 -17.45 23.05
CA LYS A 200 5.03 -16.74 22.80
C LYS A 200 5.24 -15.24 22.66
N LYS A 201 6.02 -14.60 23.54
CA LYS A 201 6.30 -13.16 23.49
C LYS A 201 7.06 -12.78 22.23
N HIS A 202 8.02 -13.60 21.81
CA HIS A 202 8.77 -13.40 20.57
C HIS A 202 7.85 -13.45 19.35
N ALA A 203 6.92 -14.42 19.29
CA ALA A 203 5.91 -14.52 18.24
C ALA A 203 4.93 -13.32 18.23
N GLU A 204 4.43 -12.89 19.39
CA GLU A 204 3.57 -11.68 19.52
C GLU A 204 4.29 -10.42 19.00
N GLN A 205 5.56 -10.23 19.39
CA GLN A 205 6.39 -9.09 19.01
C GLN A 205 6.71 -9.09 17.50
N LEU A 206 7.05 -10.25 16.93
CA LEU A 206 7.33 -10.41 15.51
C LEU A 206 6.06 -10.21 14.65
N SER A 207 4.90 -10.68 15.11
CA SER A 207 3.61 -10.40 14.43
C SER A 207 3.34 -8.90 14.38
N ALA A 208 3.46 -8.20 15.51
CA ALA A 208 3.21 -6.75 15.57
C ALA A 208 4.13 -5.94 14.63
N PHE A 209 5.39 -6.36 14.46
CA PHE A 209 6.29 -5.77 13.46
C PHE A 209 5.82 -6.07 12.03
N ASN A 210 5.48 -7.33 11.72
CA ASN A 210 5.03 -7.76 10.40
C ASN A 210 3.71 -7.07 9.97
N ASP A 211 2.77 -6.88 10.91
CA ASP A 211 1.50 -6.20 10.64
C ASP A 211 1.73 -4.73 10.29
N SER A 212 2.59 -4.02 11.04
CA SER A 212 2.98 -2.64 10.72
C SER A 212 3.71 -2.55 9.37
N ALA A 213 4.65 -3.46 9.09
CA ALA A 213 5.35 -3.53 7.81
C ALA A 213 4.38 -3.75 6.62
N LYS A 214 3.37 -4.61 6.80
CA LYS A 214 2.34 -4.92 5.81
C LYS A 214 1.37 -3.76 5.57
N GLU A 215 0.99 -3.02 6.61
CA GLU A 215 0.17 -1.81 6.48
C GLU A 215 0.89 -0.76 5.63
N ASN A 216 2.18 -0.51 5.91
CA ASN A 216 3.01 0.40 5.13
C ASN A 216 3.12 0.00 3.65
N LEU A 217 3.27 -1.30 3.34
CA LEU A 217 3.27 -1.80 1.95
C LEU A 217 1.90 -1.64 1.28
N THR A 218 0.81 -1.90 2.01
CA THR A 218 -0.57 -1.79 1.50
C THR A 218 -0.90 -0.37 1.00
N ILE A 219 -0.31 0.66 1.60
CA ILE A 219 -0.45 2.06 1.15
C ILE A 219 0.16 2.24 -0.25
N LEU A 220 1.36 1.70 -0.49
CA LEU A 220 2.03 1.76 -1.79
C LEU A 220 1.34 0.88 -2.83
N ASP A 221 0.86 -0.30 -2.44
CA ASP A 221 0.10 -1.19 -3.33
C ASP A 221 -1.19 -0.50 -3.84
N LYS A 222 -1.89 0.26 -2.97
CA LYS A 222 -3.06 1.07 -3.36
C LYS A 222 -2.70 2.18 -4.34
N ALA A 223 -1.60 2.89 -4.11
CA ALA A 223 -1.13 3.97 -4.99
C ALA A 223 -0.72 3.43 -6.38
N SER A 224 0.02 2.32 -6.43
CA SER A 224 0.40 1.63 -7.68
C SER A 224 -0.85 1.14 -8.44
N ALA A 225 -1.81 0.54 -7.74
CA ALA A 225 -3.08 0.12 -8.35
C ALA A 225 -3.90 1.30 -8.93
N LEU A 226 -3.85 2.49 -8.33
CA LEU A 226 -4.52 3.69 -8.85
C LEU A 226 -3.81 4.26 -10.09
N GLU A 227 -2.48 4.29 -10.10
CA GLU A 227 -1.70 4.66 -11.29
C GLU A 227 -2.02 3.72 -12.47
N ASN A 228 -2.05 2.41 -12.23
CA ASN A 228 -2.42 1.40 -13.24
C ASN A 228 -3.88 1.56 -13.72
N LYS A 229 -4.84 1.86 -12.83
CA LYS A 229 -6.24 2.15 -13.23
C LYS A 229 -6.32 3.33 -14.22
N ARG A 230 -5.58 4.43 -13.97
CA ARG A 230 -5.54 5.61 -14.85
C ARG A 230 -4.88 5.32 -16.20
N VAL A 231 -3.80 4.55 -16.22
CA VAL A 231 -3.14 4.13 -17.48
C VAL A 231 -4.08 3.28 -18.34
N ILE A 232 -4.73 2.26 -17.76
CA ILE A 232 -5.69 1.42 -18.48
C ILE A 232 -6.85 2.25 -19.03
N PHE A 233 -7.42 3.15 -18.22
CA PHE A 233 -8.50 4.03 -18.66
C PHE A 233 -8.09 4.94 -19.82
N SER A 234 -6.87 5.49 -19.80
CA SER A 234 -6.35 6.32 -20.90
C SER A 234 -6.26 5.55 -22.21
N GLY A 235 -5.68 4.33 -22.18
CA GLY A 235 -5.62 3.46 -23.36
C GLY A 235 -6.99 2.99 -23.84
N MET A 236 -7.99 2.91 -22.96
CA MET A 236 -9.38 2.64 -23.35
C MET A 236 -10.01 3.82 -24.10
N LEU A 237 -9.83 5.06 -23.61
CA LEU A 237 -10.30 6.26 -24.33
C LEU A 237 -9.65 6.39 -25.71
N GLU A 238 -8.33 6.16 -25.80
CA GLU A 238 -7.56 6.16 -27.05
C GLU A 238 -8.06 5.06 -28.03
N SER A 239 -8.38 3.87 -27.53
CA SER A 239 -8.97 2.79 -28.35
C SER A 239 -10.42 3.06 -28.78
N TRP A 240 -11.16 3.86 -28.01
CA TRP A 240 -12.56 4.21 -28.33
C TRP A 240 -12.66 5.31 -29.39
N GLN A 241 -11.81 6.34 -29.33
CA GLN A 241 -11.87 7.44 -30.28
C GLN A 241 -11.60 7.02 -31.74
N ASP A 242 -10.78 5.99 -31.94
CA ASP A 242 -10.57 5.38 -33.26
C ASP A 242 -11.85 4.80 -33.85
N GLN A 243 -12.83 4.45 -33.02
CA GLN A 243 -14.12 3.88 -33.41
C GLN A 243 -15.25 4.93 -33.51
N LEU A 244 -14.96 6.20 -33.21
CA LEU A 244 -15.92 7.31 -33.30
C LEU A 244 -16.03 7.87 -34.73
N SER A 245 -17.01 8.75 -34.94
CA SER A 245 -17.09 9.57 -36.15
C SER A 245 -15.87 10.51 -36.25
N ALA A 246 -15.51 10.96 -37.45
CA ALA A 246 -14.37 11.86 -37.62
C ALA A 246 -14.51 13.18 -36.83
N SER A 247 -15.74 13.70 -36.69
CA SER A 247 -16.01 14.91 -35.90
C SER A 247 -15.89 14.64 -34.39
N ASP A 248 -16.37 13.49 -33.93
CA ASP A 248 -16.33 13.15 -32.50
C ASP A 248 -14.92 12.75 -32.05
N ARG A 249 -14.15 12.09 -32.94
CA ARG A 249 -12.74 11.81 -32.72
C ARG A 249 -11.94 13.09 -32.50
N ASP A 250 -12.03 14.07 -33.41
CA ASP A 250 -11.33 15.37 -33.27
C ASP A 250 -11.72 16.11 -31.97
N ARG A 251 -13.00 16.03 -31.56
CA ARG A 251 -13.45 16.58 -30.26
C ARG A 251 -12.85 15.84 -29.07
N MET A 252 -12.83 14.50 -29.11
CA MET A 252 -12.29 13.66 -28.04
C MET A 252 -10.77 13.80 -27.93
N ASP A 253 -10.04 13.82 -29.05
CA ASP A 253 -8.60 14.07 -29.11
C ASP A 253 -8.25 15.42 -28.47
N LYS A 254 -8.97 16.49 -28.82
CA LYS A 254 -8.78 17.84 -28.24
C LYS A 254 -9.08 17.89 -26.76
N GLU A 255 -10.12 17.20 -26.31
CA GLU A 255 -10.53 17.16 -24.90
C GLU A 255 -9.56 16.34 -24.05
N MET A 256 -9.12 15.18 -24.55
CA MET A 256 -8.03 14.43 -23.92
C MET A 256 -6.75 15.24 -23.90
N GLU A 257 -6.40 15.96 -24.97
CA GLU A 257 -5.20 16.79 -24.97
C GLU A 257 -5.34 18.00 -24.03
N ARG A 258 -6.52 18.61 -23.90
CA ARG A 258 -6.82 19.65 -22.88
C ARG A 258 -6.66 19.08 -21.46
N ALA A 259 -7.20 17.91 -21.17
CA ALA A 259 -7.06 17.27 -19.86
C ALA A 259 -5.61 16.85 -19.59
N ARG A 260 -4.89 16.32 -20.58
CA ARG A 260 -3.44 16.08 -20.50
C ARG A 260 -2.67 17.39 -20.29
N GLU A 261 -3.03 18.48 -20.94
CA GLU A 261 -2.44 19.81 -20.75
C GLU A 261 -2.72 20.38 -19.37
N GLU A 262 -3.94 20.24 -18.84
CA GLU A 262 -4.26 20.65 -17.47
C GLU A 262 -3.50 19.82 -16.45
N ASN A 263 -3.39 18.50 -16.66
CA ASN A 263 -2.57 17.65 -15.82
C ASN A 263 -1.08 18.01 -15.94
N ARG A 264 -0.59 18.32 -17.15
CA ARG A 264 0.77 18.86 -17.38
C ARG A 264 0.97 20.22 -16.67
N LYS A 265 0.01 21.14 -16.73
CA LYS A 265 0.03 22.45 -16.04
C LYS A 265 0.03 22.28 -14.51
N LYS A 266 -0.83 21.40 -13.98
CA LYS A 266 -0.82 20.95 -12.57
C LYS A 266 0.51 20.28 -12.18
N ARG A 267 1.23 19.68 -13.14
CA ARG A 267 2.57 19.08 -13.02
C ARG A 267 3.74 20.01 -13.40
N GLY A 268 3.51 21.27 -13.77
CA GLY A 268 4.57 22.19 -14.22
C GLY A 268 5.28 21.85 -15.54
N ILE A 269 4.69 21.01 -16.40
CA ILE A 269 5.30 20.51 -17.64
C ILE A 269 4.82 21.34 -18.85
N THR A 270 5.73 21.85 -19.67
CA THR A 270 5.43 22.50 -20.96
C THR A 270 5.68 21.56 -22.15
N LEU A 271 5.03 21.81 -23.29
CA LEU A 271 5.23 21.02 -24.51
C LEU A 271 6.68 21.16 -25.06
N PRO A 272 7.27 20.09 -25.63
CA PRO A 272 8.36 20.24 -26.59
C PRO A 272 7.93 21.08 -27.80
N GLU A 273 8.84 21.82 -28.44
CA GLU A 273 8.57 22.73 -29.58
C GLU A 273 8.07 22.06 -30.88
N ARG A 274 7.63 20.79 -30.84
CA ARG A 274 7.08 20.07 -32.00
C ARG A 274 5.58 19.82 -31.83
N ASN A 275 4.80 20.43 -32.72
CA ASN A 275 3.36 20.20 -32.84
C ASN A 275 3.08 18.78 -33.36
N THR A 276 2.61 17.90 -32.47
CA THR A 276 2.03 16.60 -32.85
C THR A 276 0.79 16.32 -32.00
N THR A 277 -0.33 16.13 -32.68
CA THR A 277 -1.60 15.60 -32.15
C THR A 277 -1.39 14.15 -31.70
N ALA A 278 -1.55 13.87 -30.40
CA ALA A 278 -1.35 12.58 -29.73
C ALA A 278 0.05 11.94 -29.94
N TYR A 279 0.79 11.77 -28.84
CA TYR A 279 2.19 11.31 -28.88
C TYR A 279 2.38 10.15 -27.88
N VAL A 280 2.24 8.92 -28.40
CA VAL A 280 2.81 7.70 -27.79
C VAL A 280 4.04 7.36 -28.60
N ASP A 281 5.19 7.83 -28.14
CA ASP A 281 6.45 7.57 -28.81
C ASP A 281 7.15 6.39 -28.15
N PHE A 282 7.52 5.38 -28.94
CA PHE A 282 8.22 4.19 -28.46
C PHE A 282 9.74 4.38 -28.39
N GLU A 283 10.30 5.36 -29.11
CA GLU A 283 11.69 5.81 -29.00
C GLU A 283 11.87 6.86 -27.89
N ASN A 284 10.84 7.68 -27.61
CA ASN A 284 10.90 8.79 -26.63
C ASN A 284 9.98 8.66 -25.39
N GLN A 285 9.23 7.56 -25.28
CA GLN A 285 8.58 7.02 -24.07
C GLN A 285 7.67 7.96 -23.25
N THR A 286 6.63 8.50 -23.89
CA THR A 286 5.55 9.27 -23.24
C THR A 286 4.27 8.46 -23.06
N ILE A 287 3.78 8.36 -21.81
CA ILE A 287 2.38 8.01 -21.51
C ILE A 287 1.79 9.13 -20.66
N SER A 288 1.01 10.00 -21.29
CA SER A 288 0.28 11.05 -20.59
C SER A 288 -1.06 10.50 -20.10
N ALA A 289 -1.02 9.68 -19.05
CA ALA A 289 -2.22 9.12 -18.43
C ALA A 289 -3.15 10.23 -17.92
N ILE A 290 -4.41 10.17 -18.35
CA ILE A 290 -5.49 11.10 -18.06
C ILE A 290 -6.06 10.75 -16.67
N ASP A 291 -6.15 11.75 -15.78
CA ASP A 291 -7.03 11.65 -14.63
C ASP A 291 -8.46 11.92 -15.12
N PRO A 292 -9.45 11.04 -14.90
CA PRO A 292 -10.81 11.29 -15.34
C PRO A 292 -11.39 12.60 -14.79
N ASN A 293 -10.93 13.08 -13.62
CA ASN A 293 -11.39 14.33 -13.02
C ASN A 293 -10.85 15.60 -13.69
N ASP A 294 -9.89 15.47 -14.62
CA ASP A 294 -9.42 16.61 -15.42
C ASP A 294 -10.32 16.86 -16.64
N LEU A 295 -11.01 15.83 -17.14
CA LEU A 295 -11.91 15.91 -18.29
C LEU A 295 -13.14 16.78 -17.98
N ASP A 296 -13.71 17.40 -19.01
CA ASP A 296 -14.99 18.08 -18.98
C ASP A 296 -16.09 17.20 -19.63
N PHE A 297 -15.70 16.31 -20.55
CA PHE A 297 -16.58 15.29 -21.12
C PHE A 297 -15.82 14.04 -21.62
N ILE A 298 -16.57 12.97 -21.88
CA ILE A 298 -16.14 11.77 -22.59
C ILE A 298 -17.15 11.49 -23.70
N ILE A 299 -16.70 11.20 -24.92
CA ILE A 299 -17.57 10.63 -25.96
C ILE A 299 -17.46 9.10 -25.90
N SER A 300 -18.59 8.45 -25.66
CA SER A 300 -18.69 6.99 -25.56
C SER A 300 -18.72 6.30 -26.93
N LEU A 301 -18.52 4.98 -26.97
CA LEU A 301 -18.64 4.15 -28.18
C LEU A 301 -20.05 4.14 -28.84
N SER A 302 -21.06 4.74 -28.21
CA SER A 302 -22.38 4.96 -28.82
C SER A 302 -22.49 6.29 -29.59
N GLY A 303 -21.53 7.20 -29.42
CA GLY A 303 -21.59 8.59 -29.86
C GLY A 303 -22.19 9.55 -28.82
N SER A 304 -22.71 9.06 -27.69
CA SER A 304 -23.20 9.94 -26.61
C SER A 304 -22.06 10.70 -25.93
N GLU A 305 -22.27 12.00 -25.74
CA GLU A 305 -21.43 12.86 -24.90
C GLU A 305 -21.85 12.74 -23.43
N ILE A 306 -20.88 12.33 -22.61
CA ILE A 306 -21.01 12.17 -21.15
C ILE A 306 -20.26 13.34 -20.52
N LYS A 307 -20.99 14.28 -19.90
CA LYS A 307 -20.43 15.50 -19.31
C LYS A 307 -20.00 15.27 -17.86
N GLN A 308 -18.90 15.88 -17.44
CA GLN A 308 -18.53 15.95 -16.03
C GLN A 308 -18.92 17.31 -15.45
N GLN A 309 -19.74 17.31 -14.40
CA GLN A 309 -19.85 18.44 -13.50
C GLN A 309 -18.79 18.27 -12.40
N LYS A 310 -17.71 19.05 -12.46
CA LYS A 310 -16.65 19.06 -11.45
C LYS A 310 -17.21 19.44 -10.08
N GLY A 311 -16.66 18.86 -9.01
CA GLY A 311 -17.08 19.10 -7.62
C GLY A 311 -16.94 20.58 -7.24
N THR A 312 -17.79 21.07 -6.32
CA THR A 312 -17.77 22.49 -5.90
C THR A 312 -16.64 22.83 -4.94
N LYS A 313 -15.98 21.82 -4.37
CA LYS A 313 -14.79 21.95 -3.54
C LYS A 313 -13.72 20.95 -3.95
N GLU A 314 -12.48 21.28 -3.60
CA GLU A 314 -11.34 20.37 -3.73
C GLU A 314 -11.60 19.08 -2.93
N GLY A 315 -11.54 17.92 -3.61
CA GLY A 315 -11.86 16.61 -3.03
C GLY A 315 -13.33 16.17 -3.12
N GLU A 316 -14.27 17.00 -3.59
CA GLU A 316 -15.64 16.53 -3.89
C GLU A 316 -15.67 15.70 -5.20
N PRO A 317 -16.38 14.55 -5.24
CA PRO A 317 -16.47 13.73 -6.45
C PRO A 317 -17.24 14.47 -7.56
N GLY A 318 -16.65 14.52 -8.76
CA GLY A 318 -17.33 15.04 -9.95
C GLY A 318 -18.49 14.14 -10.38
N ILE A 319 -19.59 14.74 -10.82
CA ILE A 319 -20.81 14.04 -11.25
C ILE A 319 -20.75 13.84 -12.77
N TRP A 320 -20.72 12.58 -13.21
CA TRP A 320 -20.85 12.23 -14.61
C TRP A 320 -22.33 12.12 -15.01
N THR A 321 -22.71 12.79 -16.10
CA THR A 321 -24.09 12.83 -16.60
C THR A 321 -24.13 12.53 -18.10
N VAL A 322 -25.03 11.65 -18.52
CA VAL A 322 -25.34 11.40 -19.94
C VAL A 322 -26.82 11.63 -20.19
N GLU A 323 -27.14 12.35 -21.27
CA GLU A 323 -28.52 12.57 -21.71
C GLU A 323 -28.91 11.51 -22.75
N MET A 324 -29.80 10.59 -22.37
CA MET A 324 -30.32 9.57 -23.26
C MET A 324 -31.55 10.08 -24.00
N SER A 325 -31.41 10.37 -25.30
CA SER A 325 -32.53 10.78 -26.17
C SER A 325 -33.71 9.81 -26.05
N SER A 326 -34.95 10.32 -25.99
CA SER A 326 -36.15 9.47 -25.86
C SER A 326 -36.31 8.49 -27.05
N ARG A 327 -36.85 7.29 -26.78
CA ARG A 327 -37.02 6.20 -27.77
C ARG A 327 -37.76 6.62 -29.04
N ILE A 328 -38.64 7.63 -28.93
CA ILE A 328 -39.45 8.16 -30.05
C ILE A 328 -38.61 9.03 -31.00
N PHE A 329 -37.65 9.80 -30.47
CA PHE A 329 -36.86 10.76 -31.24
C PHE A 329 -35.52 10.20 -31.75
N SER A 330 -35.05 9.08 -31.19
CA SER A 330 -33.87 8.37 -31.69
C SER A 330 -34.06 6.84 -31.65
N PRO A 331 -34.90 6.26 -32.52
CA PRO A 331 -35.14 4.82 -32.54
C PRO A 331 -33.86 4.02 -32.87
N PHE A 332 -33.00 4.54 -33.74
CA PHE A 332 -31.74 3.88 -34.13
C PHE A 332 -30.73 3.74 -32.97
N TYR A 333 -30.73 4.67 -32.01
CA TYR A 333 -29.91 4.56 -30.80
C TYR A 333 -30.33 3.37 -29.91
N TYR A 334 -31.60 2.94 -29.97
CA TYR A 334 -32.12 1.80 -29.20
C TYR A 334 -32.27 0.50 -30.00
N LEU A 335 -32.19 0.55 -31.33
CA LEU A 335 -32.17 -0.62 -32.23
C LEU A 335 -30.75 -1.12 -32.53
N SER A 336 -29.73 -0.47 -31.96
CA SER A 336 -28.31 -0.85 -32.09
C SER A 336 -28.00 -2.16 -31.36
N ASN A 337 -27.32 -3.08 -32.06
CA ASN A 337 -26.77 -4.32 -31.48
C ASN A 337 -25.74 -4.08 -30.35
N LYS A 338 -25.28 -2.83 -30.14
CA LYS A 338 -24.29 -2.47 -29.11
C LYS A 338 -24.91 -2.17 -27.72
N GLU A 339 -26.23 -2.25 -27.55
CA GLU A 339 -26.91 -1.88 -26.30
C GLU A 339 -26.54 -0.47 -25.79
N ASN A 340 -26.55 0.55 -26.67
CA ASN A 340 -25.98 1.88 -26.45
C ASN A 340 -26.15 2.48 -25.02
N PRO A 341 -27.32 2.44 -24.35
CA PRO A 341 -27.46 2.95 -22.98
C PRO A 341 -26.52 2.29 -21.95
N LYS A 342 -26.29 0.97 -22.09
CA LYS A 342 -25.40 0.20 -21.21
C LYS A 342 -23.93 0.55 -21.47
N VAL A 343 -23.56 0.81 -22.72
CA VAL A 343 -22.22 1.29 -23.10
C VAL A 343 -21.93 2.64 -22.46
N ASP A 344 -22.89 3.57 -22.50
CA ASP A 344 -22.74 4.90 -21.90
C ASP A 344 -22.59 4.81 -20.37
N MET A 345 -23.42 3.97 -19.73
CA MET A 345 -23.35 3.67 -18.30
C MET A 345 -22.03 2.99 -17.90
N LEU A 346 -21.50 2.10 -18.75
CA LEU A 346 -20.22 1.41 -18.54
C LEU A 346 -19.05 2.40 -18.62
N THR A 347 -19.08 3.32 -19.58
CA THR A 347 -18.09 4.40 -19.70
C THR A 347 -18.08 5.29 -18.46
N MET A 348 -19.26 5.74 -17.98
CA MET A 348 -19.37 6.49 -16.71
C MET A 348 -18.78 5.70 -15.53
N ALA A 349 -19.15 4.43 -15.38
CA ALA A 349 -18.67 3.59 -14.30
C ALA A 349 -17.15 3.37 -14.35
N GLN A 350 -16.57 3.23 -15.54
CA GLN A 350 -15.12 3.11 -15.72
C GLN A 350 -14.38 4.41 -15.39
N ALA A 351 -14.92 5.58 -15.75
CA ALA A 351 -14.37 6.87 -15.34
C ALA A 351 -14.37 7.03 -13.80
N VAL A 352 -15.50 6.76 -13.14
CA VAL A 352 -15.60 6.80 -11.66
C VAL A 352 -14.61 5.84 -11.00
N ARG A 353 -14.45 4.61 -11.53
CA ARG A 353 -13.48 3.64 -10.97
C ARG A 353 -12.03 4.05 -11.20
N ALA A 354 -11.72 4.69 -12.33
CA ALA A 354 -10.40 5.23 -12.65
C ALA A 354 -10.05 6.49 -11.83
N SER A 355 -11.05 7.25 -11.37
CA SER A 355 -10.91 8.31 -10.37
C SER A 355 -10.57 7.78 -8.96
N GLY A 356 -10.55 6.46 -8.75
CA GLY A 356 -10.14 5.82 -7.49
C GLY A 356 -11.26 5.36 -6.58
N PHE A 357 -12.54 5.58 -6.92
CA PHE A 357 -13.66 5.17 -6.10
C PHE A 357 -13.91 3.64 -6.16
N ASP A 358 -14.21 3.04 -5.00
CA ASP A 358 -14.58 1.62 -4.85
C ASP A 358 -16.11 1.41 -4.74
N SER A 359 -16.91 2.47 -4.81
CA SER A 359 -18.37 2.45 -4.94
C SER A 359 -18.86 3.46 -5.97
N ILE A 360 -20.09 3.24 -6.44
CA ILE A 360 -20.78 4.13 -7.38
C ILE A 360 -22.25 4.30 -6.98
N THR A 361 -22.75 5.52 -7.08
CA THR A 361 -24.20 5.81 -7.06
C THR A 361 -24.63 6.20 -8.47
N MET A 362 -25.63 5.53 -9.01
CA MET A 362 -26.21 5.83 -10.32
C MET A 362 -27.64 6.32 -10.15
N THR A 363 -27.86 7.60 -10.45
CA THR A 363 -29.17 8.25 -10.40
C THR A 363 -29.84 8.19 -11.77
N ILE A 364 -31.08 7.70 -11.81
CA ILE A 364 -31.80 7.36 -13.04
C ILE A 364 -33.09 8.18 -13.11
N ASN A 365 -33.35 8.82 -14.25
CA ASN A 365 -34.42 9.80 -14.40
C ASN A 365 -35.28 9.51 -15.64
N PHE A 366 -36.33 8.70 -15.47
CA PHE A 366 -37.32 8.41 -16.51
C PHE A 366 -38.73 8.32 -15.92
N ASP A 367 -39.69 9.03 -16.50
CA ASP A 367 -41.09 9.04 -16.04
C ASP A 367 -41.80 7.69 -16.30
N ASP A 368 -41.44 7.01 -17.39
CA ASP A 368 -41.94 5.66 -17.68
C ASP A 368 -41.26 4.63 -16.77
N LYS A 369 -42.04 4.07 -15.83
CA LYS A 369 -41.59 3.02 -14.89
C LYS A 369 -40.99 1.79 -15.59
N LYS A 370 -41.42 1.44 -16.80
CA LYS A 370 -40.84 0.31 -17.52
C LYS A 370 -39.42 0.64 -18.01
N THR A 371 -39.24 1.80 -18.64
CA THR A 371 -37.92 2.30 -19.05
C THR A 371 -37.02 2.58 -17.85
N LEU A 372 -37.53 3.12 -16.75
CA LEU A 372 -36.79 3.26 -15.49
C LEU A 372 -36.22 1.90 -15.04
N LYS A 373 -37.05 0.86 -15.03
CA LYS A 373 -36.64 -0.52 -14.68
C LYS A 373 -35.61 -1.10 -15.65
N ASP A 374 -35.80 -0.96 -16.96
CA ASP A 374 -34.84 -1.41 -17.98
C ASP A 374 -33.47 -0.72 -17.80
N ARG A 375 -33.48 0.59 -17.52
CA ARG A 375 -32.25 1.40 -17.34
C ARG A 375 -31.57 1.13 -16.00
N ALA A 376 -32.34 0.83 -14.94
CA ALA A 376 -31.79 0.38 -13.66
C ALA A 376 -31.04 -0.96 -13.79
N LYS A 377 -31.57 -1.90 -14.58
CA LYS A 377 -30.85 -3.14 -14.90
C LYS A 377 -29.52 -2.85 -15.59
N GLN A 378 -29.55 -2.05 -16.66
CA GLN A 378 -28.35 -1.71 -17.44
C GLN A 378 -27.31 -0.95 -16.63
N ALA A 379 -27.73 -0.03 -15.74
CA ALA A 379 -26.84 0.68 -14.82
C ALA A 379 -26.15 -0.28 -13.85
N TYR A 380 -26.90 -1.22 -13.26
CA TYR A 380 -26.35 -2.23 -12.36
C TYR A 380 -25.34 -3.15 -13.06
N GLU A 381 -25.70 -3.67 -14.23
CA GLU A 381 -24.79 -4.50 -15.04
C GLU A 381 -23.54 -3.73 -15.47
N ALA A 382 -23.67 -2.49 -15.92
CA ALA A 382 -22.55 -1.64 -16.31
C ALA A 382 -21.57 -1.40 -15.15
N ALA A 383 -22.08 -1.13 -13.95
CA ALA A 383 -21.24 -0.98 -12.76
C ALA A 383 -20.54 -2.30 -12.36
N LEU A 384 -21.23 -3.43 -12.45
CA LEU A 384 -20.60 -4.75 -12.25
C LEU A 384 -19.51 -5.03 -13.29
N GLU A 385 -19.74 -4.70 -14.56
CA GLU A 385 -18.78 -4.89 -15.65
C GLU A 385 -17.58 -3.94 -15.60
N ALA A 386 -17.77 -2.72 -15.09
CA ALA A 386 -16.68 -1.80 -14.77
C ALA A 386 -15.77 -2.34 -13.64
N GLY A 387 -16.30 -3.23 -12.79
CA GLY A 387 -15.58 -3.91 -11.72
C GLY A 387 -15.90 -3.42 -10.31
N PHE A 388 -17.03 -2.74 -10.09
CA PHE A 388 -17.54 -2.47 -8.75
C PHE A 388 -18.01 -3.77 -8.07
N ASP A 389 -18.04 -3.76 -6.74
CA ASP A 389 -18.57 -4.86 -5.94
C ASP A 389 -20.10 -4.73 -5.84
N PRO A 390 -20.91 -5.79 -6.04
CA PRO A 390 -22.34 -5.75 -5.78
C PRO A 390 -22.70 -5.43 -4.32
N ALA A 391 -21.79 -5.62 -3.36
CA ALA A 391 -22.13 -5.56 -1.94
C ALA A 391 -21.16 -4.74 -1.06
N PRO A 392 -21.68 -3.99 -0.07
CA PRO A 392 -23.05 -3.49 0.08
C PRO A 392 -23.14 -1.95 -0.04
N LEU A 393 -24.26 -1.46 -0.59
CA LEU A 393 -25.13 -0.56 0.19
C LEU A 393 -26.49 -0.31 -0.46
N PRO A 394 -27.56 -0.16 0.36
CA PRO A 394 -27.58 0.50 1.68
C PRO A 394 -27.91 -0.38 2.90
N GLY A 395 -27.97 0.24 4.08
CA GLY A 395 -28.17 -0.41 5.40
C GLY A 395 -26.89 -0.86 6.14
N GLN A 396 -25.76 -1.03 5.44
CA GLN A 396 -24.45 -1.52 5.92
C GLN A 396 -24.52 -2.88 6.66
N GLU A 397 -25.64 -3.59 6.56
CA GLU A 397 -26.29 -4.37 7.62
C GLU A 397 -25.33 -5.06 8.63
N LYS A 398 -25.12 -4.38 9.76
CA LYS A 398 -24.29 -4.82 10.90
C LYS A 398 -22.83 -5.13 10.55
N VAL A 399 -22.27 -4.33 9.64
CA VAL A 399 -21.01 -3.58 9.81
C VAL A 399 -20.03 -4.17 10.84
N ASP A 400 -19.03 -4.89 10.34
CA ASP A 400 -17.63 -4.67 10.72
C ASP A 400 -16.85 -4.48 9.40
N GLU A 401 -15.75 -3.76 9.51
CA GLU A 401 -15.58 -2.45 8.86
C GLU A 401 -14.81 -2.68 7.50
N LYS A 402 -14.02 -1.83 6.85
CA LYS A 402 -13.70 -0.42 7.03
C LYS A 402 -14.51 0.43 6.05
N GLU A 403 -15.36 1.34 6.52
CA GLU A 403 -16.75 1.06 7.01
C GLU A 403 -17.56 0.00 6.25
N ARG A 404 -17.14 -0.34 5.04
CA ARG A 404 -18.00 -0.58 3.88
C ARG A 404 -18.68 0.71 3.44
N LYS A 405 -19.13 0.68 2.20
CA LYS A 405 -19.10 1.83 1.31
C LYS A 405 -18.42 1.45 -0.02
N LYS A 406 -18.32 0.13 -0.28
CA LYS A 406 -18.09 -0.53 -1.56
C LYS A 406 -19.43 -1.04 -2.03
N GLY A 407 -19.85 -0.76 -3.25
CA GLY A 407 -21.23 -1.08 -3.64
C GLY A 407 -21.68 -0.34 -4.89
N ILE A 408 -22.83 -0.79 -5.39
CA ILE A 408 -23.56 -0.17 -6.50
C ILE A 408 -24.90 0.26 -5.93
N HIS A 409 -25.10 1.57 -5.81
CA HIS A 409 -26.33 2.16 -5.29
C HIS A 409 -27.14 2.77 -6.44
N LEU A 410 -28.42 2.41 -6.57
CA LEU A 410 -29.29 2.90 -7.64
C LEU A 410 -30.37 3.81 -7.05
N ILE A 411 -30.56 5.00 -7.61
CA ILE A 411 -31.56 5.96 -7.14
C ILE A 411 -32.50 6.32 -8.28
N ASP A 412 -33.81 6.23 -8.05
CA ASP A 412 -34.84 6.85 -8.88
C ASP A 412 -34.91 8.36 -8.56
N LYS A 413 -34.54 9.21 -9.52
CA LYS A 413 -34.53 10.67 -9.36
C LYS A 413 -35.93 11.24 -9.14
N SER A 414 -36.97 10.60 -9.67
CA SER A 414 -38.35 11.11 -9.60
C SER A 414 -38.97 10.94 -8.21
N THR A 415 -38.57 9.91 -7.47
CA THR A 415 -39.06 9.63 -6.11
C THR A 415 -38.02 9.87 -5.01
N GLY A 416 -36.74 10.04 -5.38
CA GLY A 416 -35.61 10.10 -4.44
C GLY A 416 -35.34 8.78 -3.72
N LYS A 417 -35.98 7.69 -4.14
CA LYS A 417 -35.88 6.37 -3.49
C LYS A 417 -34.81 5.51 -4.15
N GLU A 418 -34.26 4.62 -3.35
CA GLU A 418 -33.42 3.52 -3.81
C GLU A 418 -34.20 2.55 -4.71
N ILE A 419 -33.51 1.92 -5.65
CA ILE A 419 -33.98 0.77 -6.42
C ILE A 419 -33.16 -0.46 -5.99
N ASP A 420 -33.73 -1.37 -5.19
CA ASP A 420 -33.07 -2.63 -4.82
C ASP A 420 -32.85 -3.50 -6.09
N PRO A 421 -31.63 -3.98 -6.37
CA PRO A 421 -31.37 -4.95 -7.45
C PRO A 421 -32.31 -6.16 -7.45
N ARG A 422 -32.81 -6.60 -6.29
CA ARG A 422 -33.78 -7.71 -6.12
C ARG A 422 -35.18 -7.38 -6.65
N ASP A 423 -35.57 -6.11 -6.68
CA ASP A 423 -36.85 -5.68 -7.28
C ASP A 423 -36.79 -5.66 -8.81
N ILE A 424 -35.57 -5.57 -9.37
CA ILE A 424 -35.36 -5.46 -10.81
C ILE A 424 -34.90 -6.75 -11.49
N PHE A 425 -34.09 -7.59 -10.85
CA PHE A 425 -33.65 -8.89 -11.36
C PHE A 425 -34.36 -10.06 -10.66
N SER A 426 -34.52 -11.19 -11.35
CA SER A 426 -34.82 -12.44 -10.64
C SER A 426 -33.60 -12.92 -9.84
N ALA A 427 -33.82 -13.64 -8.74
CA ALA A 427 -32.74 -14.13 -7.88
C ALA A 427 -31.66 -14.93 -8.65
N LYS A 428 -32.07 -15.72 -9.65
CA LYS A 428 -31.16 -16.50 -10.50
C LYS A 428 -30.32 -15.62 -11.44
N GLU A 429 -30.93 -14.61 -12.06
CA GLU A 429 -30.19 -13.64 -12.89
C GLU A 429 -29.18 -12.87 -12.05
N LEU A 430 -29.60 -12.39 -10.88
CA LEU A 430 -28.76 -11.61 -9.97
C LEU A 430 -27.56 -12.44 -9.47
N GLN A 431 -27.78 -13.70 -9.08
CA GLN A 431 -26.70 -14.63 -8.73
C GLN A 431 -25.69 -14.82 -9.89
N MET A 432 -26.17 -15.13 -11.10
CA MET A 432 -25.29 -15.32 -12.26
C MET A 432 -24.50 -14.05 -12.62
N LEU A 433 -25.10 -12.87 -12.46
CA LEU A 433 -24.42 -11.58 -12.64
C LEU A 433 -23.33 -11.37 -11.59
N HIS A 434 -23.60 -11.68 -10.31
CA HIS A 434 -22.62 -11.55 -9.23
C HIS A 434 -21.46 -12.52 -9.40
N GLU A 435 -21.72 -13.77 -9.80
CA GLU A 435 -20.69 -14.78 -10.10
C GLU A 435 -19.81 -14.37 -11.28
N LYS A 436 -20.40 -13.93 -12.40
CA LYS A 436 -19.65 -13.41 -13.55
C LYS A 436 -18.82 -12.18 -13.19
N ALA A 437 -19.39 -11.26 -12.42
CA ALA A 437 -18.68 -10.07 -11.96
C ALA A 437 -17.54 -10.44 -11.00
N ALA A 438 -17.71 -11.42 -10.11
CA ALA A 438 -16.65 -11.94 -9.26
C ALA A 438 -15.52 -12.58 -10.08
N GLN A 439 -15.83 -13.42 -11.07
CA GLN A 439 -14.84 -14.00 -11.99
C GLN A 439 -14.10 -12.91 -12.80
N ARG A 440 -14.80 -11.87 -13.26
CA ARG A 440 -14.19 -10.74 -14.00
C ARG A 440 -13.33 -9.88 -13.07
N ARG A 441 -13.77 -9.59 -11.86
CA ARG A 441 -12.96 -8.93 -10.81
C ARG A 441 -11.75 -9.78 -10.45
N GLN A 442 -11.87 -11.10 -10.37
CA GLN A 442 -10.76 -12.01 -10.14
C GLN A 442 -9.73 -11.92 -11.28
N LYS A 443 -10.15 -12.11 -12.54
CA LYS A 443 -9.26 -11.98 -13.72
C LYS A 443 -8.61 -10.60 -13.84
N LEU A 444 -9.37 -9.53 -13.61
CA LEU A 444 -8.82 -8.17 -13.54
C LEU A 444 -7.85 -8.01 -12.37
N SER A 445 -8.10 -8.67 -11.23
CA SER A 445 -7.15 -8.70 -10.12
C SER A 445 -5.94 -9.61 -10.39
N GLU A 446 -6.01 -10.59 -11.27
CA GLU A 446 -4.87 -11.41 -11.72
C GLU A 446 -4.04 -10.69 -12.80
N LEU A 447 -4.62 -9.71 -13.48
CA LEU A 447 -3.94 -8.81 -14.43
C LEU A 447 -3.38 -7.53 -13.76
N VAL A 448 -3.94 -7.10 -12.62
CA VAL A 448 -3.58 -5.85 -11.92
C VAL A 448 -2.91 -6.08 -10.58
N LYS A 449 -3.21 -7.16 -9.85
CA LYS A 449 -2.20 -7.72 -8.95
C LYS A 449 -1.21 -8.42 -9.86
N GLU A 450 0.01 -7.93 -9.88
CA GLU A 450 1.13 -8.83 -10.10
C GLU A 450 0.97 -10.03 -9.16
N GLU A 451 1.34 -11.24 -9.61
CA GLU A 451 1.44 -12.43 -8.74
C GLU A 451 2.05 -12.02 -7.39
N PRO A 452 1.63 -12.57 -6.23
CA PRO A 452 2.16 -12.18 -4.92
C PRO A 452 3.69 -12.14 -5.00
N LYS A 453 4.25 -10.92 -5.04
CA LYS A 453 5.51 -10.67 -5.77
C LYS A 453 6.54 -11.67 -5.33
N LYS A 454 6.87 -12.62 -6.23
CA LYS A 454 8.02 -13.52 -6.05
C LYS A 454 9.17 -12.61 -5.66
N GLU A 455 9.88 -12.96 -4.58
CA GLU A 455 10.91 -12.08 -4.00
C GLU A 455 11.75 -11.49 -5.12
N PRO A 456 11.96 -10.15 -5.17
CA PRO A 456 12.61 -9.51 -6.31
C PRO A 456 13.91 -10.25 -6.62
N PRO A 457 14.19 -10.60 -7.90
CA PRO A 457 15.34 -11.43 -8.25
C PRO A 457 16.58 -10.98 -7.50
N GLU A 458 17.41 -11.90 -7.03
CA GLU A 458 18.47 -11.60 -6.06
C GLU A 458 19.35 -10.41 -6.48
N VAL A 459 19.59 -10.26 -7.78
CA VAL A 459 20.24 -9.10 -8.42
C VAL A 459 19.52 -7.77 -8.14
N THR A 460 18.20 -7.71 -8.29
CA THR A 460 17.35 -6.53 -7.99
C THR A 460 17.27 -6.27 -6.49
N THR A 461 17.14 -7.33 -5.69
CA THR A 461 17.20 -7.26 -4.22
C THR A 461 18.52 -6.64 -3.74
N ARG A 462 19.65 -7.07 -4.33
CA ARG A 462 20.98 -6.51 -4.07
C ARG A 462 21.10 -5.05 -4.52
N GLN A 463 20.60 -4.69 -5.69
CA GLN A 463 20.56 -3.29 -6.15
C GLN A 463 19.82 -2.37 -5.18
N PHE A 464 18.65 -2.80 -4.68
CA PHE A 464 17.91 -2.01 -3.69
C PHE A 464 18.71 -1.83 -2.39
N ARG A 465 19.39 -2.87 -1.89
CA ARG A 465 20.28 -2.76 -0.71
C ARG A 465 21.39 -1.76 -0.96
N GLU A 466 22.16 -1.92 -2.03
CA GLU A 466 23.28 -1.02 -2.38
C GLU A 466 22.82 0.45 -2.54
N GLU A 467 21.61 0.70 -3.06
CA GLU A 467 21.03 2.05 -3.18
C GLU A 467 20.50 2.62 -1.86
N ILE A 468 19.95 1.79 -0.96
CA ILE A 468 19.58 2.18 0.41
C ILE A 468 20.82 2.57 1.20
N ASP A 469 21.84 1.72 1.16
CA ASP A 469 23.04 1.86 1.99
C ASP A 469 23.85 3.10 1.55
N LYS A 470 24.07 3.29 0.24
CA LYS A 470 24.66 4.54 -0.30
C LYS A 470 23.84 5.78 0.05
N GLY A 471 22.52 5.71 -0.13
CA GLY A 471 21.62 6.84 0.13
C GLY A 471 21.58 7.29 1.59
N ARG A 472 21.65 6.31 2.51
CA ARG A 472 21.82 6.52 3.96
C ARG A 472 23.13 7.22 4.29
N ILE A 473 24.24 6.76 3.69
CA ILE A 473 25.58 7.30 3.95
C ILE A 473 25.70 8.72 3.42
N GLN A 474 25.23 8.98 2.20
CA GLN A 474 25.19 10.31 1.62
C GLN A 474 24.36 11.30 2.46
N ALA A 475 23.26 10.84 3.07
CA ALA A 475 22.49 11.66 4.00
C ALA A 475 23.27 11.99 5.29
N LYS A 476 23.98 11.02 5.90
CA LYS A 476 24.81 11.25 7.09
C LYS A 476 26.05 12.10 6.82
N MET A 477 26.62 11.99 5.62
CA MET A 477 27.87 12.65 5.21
C MET A 477 27.63 13.97 4.43
N THR A 478 26.47 14.60 4.60
CA THR A 478 26.13 15.88 3.94
C THR A 478 27.19 16.93 4.27
N GLY A 479 27.84 17.50 3.24
CA GLY A 479 28.91 18.49 3.38
C GLY A 479 30.34 17.92 3.48
N LYS A 480 30.52 16.59 3.36
CA LYS A 480 31.83 15.94 3.24
C LYS A 480 32.32 15.85 1.79
N THR A 481 33.62 15.63 1.63
CA THR A 481 34.23 15.39 0.32
C THR A 481 33.81 14.04 -0.26
N LYS A 482 33.90 13.89 -1.58
CA LYS A 482 33.58 12.62 -2.28
C LYS A 482 34.45 11.46 -1.79
N GLU A 483 35.72 11.73 -1.48
CA GLU A 483 36.68 10.75 -0.97
C GLU A 483 36.33 10.26 0.45
N GLU A 484 35.88 11.17 1.33
CA GLU A 484 35.35 10.81 2.66
C GLU A 484 34.06 9.98 2.56
N ILE A 485 33.18 10.29 1.60
CA ILE A 485 31.95 9.53 1.36
C ILE A 485 32.30 8.12 0.85
N GLU A 486 33.15 7.99 -0.16
CA GLU A 486 33.57 6.69 -0.72
C GLU A 486 34.31 5.82 0.30
N ALA A 487 35.10 6.41 1.19
CA ALA A 487 35.77 5.69 2.28
C ALA A 487 34.76 5.15 3.32
N GLU A 488 33.77 5.96 3.71
CA GLU A 488 32.73 5.53 4.66
C GLU A 488 31.74 4.54 4.01
N GLU A 489 31.44 4.65 2.71
CA GLU A 489 30.71 3.65 1.92
C GLU A 489 31.41 2.27 1.97
N GLN A 490 32.73 2.20 1.76
CA GLN A 490 33.47 0.94 1.86
C GLN A 490 33.49 0.36 3.28
N LYS A 491 33.65 1.22 4.30
CA LYS A 491 33.70 0.83 5.71
C LYS A 491 32.36 0.28 6.20
N ILE A 492 31.25 0.94 5.84
CA ILE A 492 29.91 0.48 6.19
C ILE A 492 29.55 -0.78 5.41
N SER A 493 29.85 -0.85 4.10
CA SER A 493 29.60 -2.06 3.31
C SER A 493 30.28 -3.31 3.88
N ARG A 494 31.50 -3.21 4.43
CA ARG A 494 32.16 -4.31 5.15
C ARG A 494 31.43 -4.70 6.43
N LYS A 495 31.14 -3.73 7.30
CA LYS A 495 30.38 -3.97 8.55
C LYS A 495 29.00 -4.60 8.29
N GLU A 496 28.32 -4.17 7.23
CA GLU A 496 27.01 -4.71 6.87
C GLU A 496 27.10 -6.12 6.29
N ALA A 497 28.17 -6.45 5.55
CA ALA A 497 28.45 -7.82 5.11
C ALA A 497 28.79 -8.75 6.28
N GLU A 498 29.63 -8.31 7.22
CA GLU A 498 29.94 -9.03 8.47
C GLU A 498 28.67 -9.29 9.29
N ARG A 499 27.80 -8.28 9.42
CA ARG A 499 26.50 -8.39 10.11
C ARG A 499 25.51 -9.30 9.36
N GLU A 500 25.40 -9.20 8.03
CA GLU A 500 24.54 -10.09 7.25
C GLU A 500 25.03 -11.55 7.36
N GLN A 501 26.34 -11.80 7.41
CA GLN A 501 26.91 -13.12 7.70
C GLN A 501 26.62 -13.62 9.12
N GLU A 502 26.74 -12.77 10.15
CA GLU A 502 26.40 -13.13 11.54
C GLU A 502 24.91 -13.50 11.64
N ILE A 503 24.02 -12.68 11.06
CA ILE A 503 22.57 -12.95 11.01
C ILE A 503 22.26 -14.25 10.25
N GLN A 504 22.91 -14.51 9.11
CA GLN A 504 22.75 -15.76 8.36
C GLN A 504 23.23 -16.98 9.16
N GLY A 505 24.39 -16.89 9.81
CA GLY A 505 24.94 -17.94 10.66
C GLY A 505 24.06 -18.25 11.88
N ILE A 506 23.48 -17.22 12.51
CA ILE A 506 22.49 -17.39 13.58
C ILE A 506 21.22 -18.05 13.02
N LEU A 507 20.65 -17.57 11.91
CA LEU A 507 19.39 -18.09 11.38
C LEU A 507 19.53 -19.53 10.84
N GLY A 508 20.67 -19.88 10.26
CA GLY A 508 20.96 -21.20 9.66
C GLY A 508 20.65 -21.25 8.16
N HIS A 509 21.07 -20.22 7.42
CA HIS A 509 20.90 -20.07 5.97
C HIS A 509 22.22 -20.19 5.20
#